data_AF-A0A0S8GWH1-F1
#
_entry.id   AF-A0A0S8GWH1-F1
#
_cell.length_a   1.000
_cell.length_b   1.000
_cell.length_c   1.000
_cell.angle_alpha   90.00
_cell.angle_beta   90.00
_cell.angle_gamma   90.00
#
_symmetry.space_group_name_H-M   'P 1'
#
loop_
_entity.id
_entity.type
_entity.pdbx_description
1 polymer ?
#
loop_
_entity_poly.entity_id
_entity_poly.type
_entity_poly.pdbx_seq_one_letter_code
_entity_poly.pdbx_strand_id
1 'polypeptide(L)'
;MGVQFDDSPVRVVFWRGTRYSPYWVMENNLLMADQGTESFNGREGCYEHMLDAQCRFSHVRIIENHDARVVVHWRNCPVSSRQSPSQLDEISGWSDWVDEYYTFYPDGIGIRHVILHTTSRPLGSEEVIALCHPGQRPEDIIELDAMTLVNLKGQSHTYSWAQGSPILKQEDKYVGFGEDPAEKPLIMMINLKSKIKPFQIFEPQCRMRIFAHEHRPEISHFPWWNHWPVAQVPSDGRYCQAADRASHFSLAWGGPPRHPGPDNTSWECWIYGATDRPAEELVSLARSWTQPPKLKVLSEGFISEGYDLTERAYRLLRKKAPSNAPLEIQLAANVDAPVVNVALVIENWGPAEAALKIDGRPIPAGKNFRIGHIKKLEGSDLIVWIEKESVAPLNLALSPVN
;
A
#
# COMPACT_ATOMS: atom_id res chain seq x y z
N MET A 1 0.50 -10.03 -14.51
CA MET A 1 -0.62 -10.30 -13.60
C MET A 1 -1.32 -8.98 -13.28
N GLY A 2 -2.62 -8.96 -13.04
CA GLY A 2 -3.31 -7.73 -12.66
C GLY A 2 -4.50 -8.01 -11.73
N VAL A 3 -4.83 -7.00 -10.92
CA VAL A 3 -5.99 -6.96 -10.03
C VAL A 3 -6.94 -5.89 -10.55
N GLN A 4 -8.21 -6.23 -10.70
CA GLN A 4 -9.29 -5.33 -11.11
C GLN A 4 -10.34 -5.30 -10.01
N PHE A 5 -11.11 -4.21 -9.95
CA PHE A 5 -12.15 -4.02 -8.96
C PHE A 5 -13.50 -3.88 -9.67
N ASP A 6 -14.54 -4.51 -9.15
CA ASP A 6 -15.83 -4.66 -9.84
C ASP A 6 -16.46 -3.33 -10.30
N ASP A 7 -16.33 -2.28 -9.49
CA ASP A 7 -16.97 -0.98 -9.69
C ASP A 7 -15.97 0.15 -9.94
N SER A 8 -14.74 -0.17 -10.35
CA SER A 8 -13.71 0.84 -10.63
C SER A 8 -12.97 0.55 -11.93
N PRO A 9 -12.71 1.57 -12.77
CA PRO A 9 -11.84 1.42 -13.94
C PRO A 9 -10.36 1.29 -13.54
N VAL A 10 -10.04 1.55 -12.27
CA VAL A 10 -8.69 1.43 -11.72
C VAL A 10 -8.28 -0.04 -11.67
N ARG A 11 -7.01 -0.30 -11.95
CA ARG A 11 -6.42 -1.65 -11.84
C ARG A 11 -5.00 -1.57 -11.35
N VAL A 12 -4.53 -2.63 -10.70
CA VAL A 12 -3.13 -2.77 -10.27
C VAL A 12 -2.47 -3.82 -11.13
N VAL A 13 -1.29 -3.54 -11.66
CA VAL A 13 -0.60 -4.43 -12.60
C VAL A 13 0.80 -4.75 -12.10
N PHE A 14 1.10 -6.05 -12.04
CA PHE A 14 2.43 -6.60 -11.78
C PHE A 14 2.98 -7.13 -13.11
N TRP A 15 3.97 -6.43 -13.66
CA TRP A 15 4.49 -6.70 -15.00
C TRP A 15 6.01 -6.86 -15.01
N ARG A 16 6.50 -7.73 -15.89
CA ARG A 16 7.94 -8.00 -16.04
C ARG A 16 8.74 -6.73 -16.41
N GLY A 17 8.13 -5.78 -17.11
CA GLY A 17 8.79 -4.52 -17.46
C GLY A 17 9.08 -3.65 -16.24
N THR A 18 8.20 -3.60 -15.24
CA THR A 18 8.44 -2.91 -13.96
C THR A 18 9.18 -3.79 -12.94
N ARG A 19 9.78 -4.88 -13.40
CA ARG A 19 10.42 -5.92 -12.55
C ARG A 19 9.49 -6.46 -11.49
N TYR A 20 8.21 -6.56 -11.86
CA TYR A 20 7.08 -6.93 -11.02
C TYR A 20 6.75 -5.97 -9.88
N SER A 21 7.43 -4.81 -9.74
CA SER A 21 6.88 -3.73 -8.91
C SER A 21 5.50 -3.34 -9.45
N PRO A 22 4.49 -3.23 -8.58
CA PRO A 22 3.15 -2.89 -9.00
C PRO A 22 3.06 -1.43 -9.43
N TYR A 23 2.15 -1.19 -10.36
CA TYR A 23 1.67 0.15 -10.65
C TYR A 23 0.15 0.16 -10.75
N TRP A 24 -0.42 1.24 -10.23
CA TRP A 24 -1.83 1.59 -10.32
C TRP A 24 -2.09 2.28 -11.66
N VAL A 25 -3.13 1.84 -12.35
CA VAL A 25 -3.56 2.38 -13.63
C VAL A 25 -4.88 3.11 -13.43
N MET A 26 -4.90 4.41 -13.71
CA MET A 26 -6.08 5.26 -13.61
C MET A 26 -7.05 5.03 -14.78
N GLU A 27 -8.20 5.67 -14.76
CA GLU A 27 -9.27 5.49 -15.76
C GLU A 27 -8.85 5.88 -17.18
N ASN A 28 -7.87 6.77 -17.32
CA ASN A 28 -7.32 7.24 -18.58
C ASN A 28 -5.94 6.63 -18.91
N ASN A 29 -5.58 5.51 -18.25
CA ASN A 29 -4.31 4.79 -18.42
C ASN A 29 -3.04 5.55 -17.96
N LEU A 30 -3.19 6.60 -17.16
CA LEU A 30 -2.07 7.17 -16.41
C LEU A 30 -1.64 6.22 -15.29
N LEU A 31 -0.35 6.24 -14.97
CA LEU A 31 0.31 5.17 -14.22
C LEU A 31 1.04 5.75 -13.01
N MET A 32 0.73 5.20 -11.84
CA MET A 32 1.39 5.53 -10.57
C MET A 32 2.04 4.27 -10.00
N ALA A 33 3.32 4.34 -9.71
CA ALA A 33 4.14 3.22 -9.25
C ALA A 33 4.96 3.61 -8.02
N ASP A 34 5.81 2.70 -7.60
CA ASP A 34 6.66 2.85 -6.43
C ASP A 34 8.05 2.22 -6.66
N GLN A 35 9.13 2.94 -6.29
CA GLN A 35 10.52 2.44 -6.41
C GLN A 35 10.88 1.36 -5.38
N GLY A 36 10.06 1.21 -4.34
CA GLY A 36 10.23 0.24 -3.27
C GLY A 36 11.52 0.39 -2.50
N THR A 37 12.06 -0.74 -2.07
CA THR A 37 13.16 -0.77 -1.11
C THR A 37 14.51 -0.50 -1.77
N GLU A 38 15.27 0.48 -1.25
CA GLU A 38 16.52 0.94 -1.86
C GLU A 38 17.68 1.15 -0.87
N SER A 39 18.92 0.97 -1.33
CA SER A 39 20.10 1.54 -0.65
C SER A 39 21.13 2.05 -1.63
N PHE A 40 22.04 2.87 -1.11
CA PHE A 40 23.13 3.44 -1.90
C PHE A 40 24.48 3.06 -1.32
N ASN A 41 25.43 2.77 -2.20
CA ASN A 41 26.84 2.85 -1.84
C ASN A 41 27.57 3.78 -2.82
N GLY A 42 28.62 4.46 -2.33
CA GLY A 42 29.42 5.36 -3.17
C GLY A 42 30.29 4.65 -4.21
N ARG A 43 30.06 3.36 -4.50
CA ARG A 43 30.90 2.52 -5.37
C ARG A 43 30.17 2.03 -6.61
N GLU A 44 28.97 1.46 -6.44
CA GLU A 44 28.13 0.91 -7.50
C GLU A 44 26.81 1.64 -7.66
N GLY A 45 26.58 2.70 -6.85
CA GLY A 45 25.40 3.54 -6.93
C GLY A 45 24.23 2.95 -6.15
N CYS A 46 23.04 2.97 -6.76
CA CYS A 46 21.82 2.46 -6.16
C CYS A 46 21.77 0.92 -6.17
N TYR A 47 21.07 0.35 -5.18
CA TYR A 47 20.70 -1.05 -5.04
C TYR A 47 19.20 -1.12 -4.80
N GLU A 48 18.48 -1.67 -5.77
CA GLU A 48 17.02 -1.63 -5.79
C GLU A 48 16.46 -2.66 -6.77
N HIS A 49 15.16 -2.93 -6.67
CA HIS A 49 14.49 -3.90 -7.53
C HIS A 49 14.50 -3.50 -9.02
N MET A 50 14.52 -2.19 -9.32
CA MET A 50 14.48 -1.65 -10.68
C MET A 50 15.69 -2.09 -11.51
N LEU A 51 16.82 -2.34 -10.84
CA LEU A 51 18.09 -2.73 -11.44
C LEU A 51 18.17 -4.21 -11.78
N ASP A 52 17.22 -5.03 -11.32
CA ASP A 52 17.06 -6.41 -11.78
C ASP A 52 16.38 -6.46 -13.17
N ALA A 53 17.02 -5.88 -14.18
CA ALA A 53 16.46 -5.71 -15.53
C ALA A 53 16.00 -7.02 -16.20
N GLN A 54 16.50 -8.15 -15.73
CA GLN A 54 16.21 -9.49 -16.25
C GLN A 54 15.24 -10.29 -15.37
N CYS A 55 14.77 -9.71 -14.25
CA CYS A 55 13.95 -10.39 -13.24
C CYS A 55 14.59 -11.71 -12.77
N ARG A 56 15.89 -11.68 -12.47
CA ARG A 56 16.64 -12.83 -11.92
C ARG A 56 16.27 -13.11 -10.47
N PHE A 57 15.92 -12.07 -9.72
CA PHE A 57 15.68 -12.12 -8.29
C PHE A 57 14.28 -11.62 -7.89
N SER A 58 13.43 -11.31 -8.87
CA SER A 58 12.07 -10.83 -8.65
C SER A 58 11.02 -11.86 -9.07
N HIS A 59 10.14 -12.24 -8.13
CA HIS A 59 9.07 -13.22 -8.35
C HIS A 59 7.75 -12.79 -7.70
N VAL A 60 6.67 -12.80 -8.48
CA VAL A 60 5.31 -12.47 -8.03
C VAL A 60 4.37 -13.66 -8.15
N ARG A 61 3.47 -13.82 -7.19
CA ARG A 61 2.43 -14.86 -7.16
C ARG A 61 1.18 -14.38 -6.43
N ILE A 62 0.00 -14.86 -6.84
CA ILE A 62 -1.24 -14.71 -6.08
C ILE A 62 -1.26 -15.81 -5.02
N ILE A 63 -1.46 -15.45 -3.75
CA ILE A 63 -1.53 -16.40 -2.63
C ILE A 63 -2.95 -16.53 -2.06
N GLU A 64 -3.81 -15.53 -2.29
CA GLU A 64 -5.25 -15.61 -2.02
C GLU A 64 -6.05 -14.98 -3.17
N ASN A 65 -7.14 -15.61 -3.59
CA ASN A 65 -8.03 -15.10 -4.62
C ASN A 65 -9.45 -15.61 -4.39
N HIS A 66 -10.30 -14.77 -3.81
CA HIS A 66 -11.70 -15.06 -3.55
C HIS A 66 -12.48 -13.74 -3.42
N ASP A 67 -13.81 -13.80 -3.32
CA ASP A 67 -14.67 -12.61 -3.40
C ASP A 67 -14.41 -11.58 -2.29
N ALA A 68 -13.97 -12.00 -1.10
CA ALA A 68 -13.66 -11.06 -0.01
C ALA A 68 -12.35 -10.28 -0.17
N ARG A 69 -11.28 -10.82 -0.79
CA ARG A 69 -9.99 -10.13 -1.03
C ARG A 69 -9.09 -10.91 -1.98
N VAL A 70 -8.10 -10.23 -2.54
CA VAL A 70 -6.97 -10.82 -3.27
C VAL A 70 -5.68 -10.48 -2.53
N VAL A 71 -4.81 -11.46 -2.31
CA VAL A 71 -3.47 -11.23 -1.74
C VAL A 71 -2.40 -11.64 -2.74
N VAL A 72 -1.53 -10.70 -3.07
CA VAL A 72 -0.37 -10.88 -3.94
C VAL A 72 0.89 -10.84 -3.12
N HIS A 73 1.76 -11.82 -3.31
CA HIS A 73 3.10 -11.85 -2.76
C HIS A 73 4.13 -11.53 -3.84
N TRP A 74 4.98 -10.55 -3.59
CA TRP A 74 6.11 -10.19 -4.42
C TRP A 74 7.41 -10.28 -3.62
N ARG A 75 8.28 -11.22 -4.01
CA ARG A 75 9.63 -11.35 -3.45
C ARG A 75 10.64 -10.75 -4.40
N ASN A 76 11.54 -9.92 -3.88
CA ASN A 76 12.63 -9.33 -4.65
C ASN A 76 13.94 -9.24 -3.85
N CYS A 77 15.07 -9.11 -4.56
CA CYS A 77 16.38 -8.79 -4.00
C CYS A 77 16.87 -7.48 -4.63
N PRO A 78 17.12 -6.43 -3.84
CA PRO A 78 17.77 -5.22 -4.32
C PRO A 78 19.18 -5.52 -4.83
N VAL A 79 19.46 -5.13 -6.07
CA VAL A 79 20.77 -5.34 -6.72
C VAL A 79 21.26 -4.05 -7.35
N SER A 80 22.57 -3.94 -7.59
CA SER A 80 23.13 -2.81 -8.33
C SER A 80 22.91 -2.95 -9.84
N SER A 81 23.23 -1.90 -10.59
CA SER A 81 23.26 -1.92 -12.07
C SER A 81 24.20 -2.98 -12.64
N ARG A 82 25.15 -3.47 -11.82
CA ARG A 82 26.09 -4.56 -12.15
C ARG A 82 25.62 -5.94 -11.69
N GLN A 83 24.40 -6.05 -11.16
CA GLN A 83 23.81 -7.26 -10.59
C GLN A 83 24.51 -7.76 -9.32
N SER A 84 25.23 -6.87 -8.62
CA SER A 84 25.76 -7.19 -7.29
C SER A 84 24.64 -7.10 -6.26
N PRO A 85 24.53 -8.05 -5.32
CA PRO A 85 23.49 -8.03 -4.31
C PRO A 85 23.71 -6.94 -3.26
N SER A 86 22.62 -6.40 -2.72
CA SER A 86 22.65 -5.42 -1.63
C SER A 86 23.14 -6.05 -0.32
N GLN A 87 24.08 -5.37 0.33
CA GLN A 87 24.62 -5.68 1.66
C GLN A 87 24.91 -7.17 1.91
N LEU A 88 25.64 -7.79 0.99
CA LEU A 88 26.07 -9.18 1.11
C LEU A 88 26.88 -9.40 2.40
N ASP A 89 26.40 -10.31 3.24
CA ASP A 89 27.12 -10.81 4.40
C ASP A 89 28.20 -11.81 3.96
N GLU A 90 29.47 -11.47 4.18
CA GLU A 90 30.61 -12.27 3.68
C GLU A 90 30.74 -13.64 4.37
N ILE A 91 30.18 -13.81 5.57
CA ILE A 91 30.28 -15.05 6.35
C ILE A 91 29.24 -16.07 5.87
N SER A 92 28.00 -15.62 5.73
CA SER A 92 26.84 -16.45 5.44
C SER A 92 26.48 -16.52 3.97
N GLY A 93 26.93 -15.54 3.17
CA GLY A 93 26.62 -15.40 1.75
C GLY A 93 25.20 -14.89 1.47
N TRP A 94 24.43 -14.51 2.50
CA TRP A 94 23.10 -13.94 2.35
C TRP A 94 23.18 -12.43 2.09
N SER A 95 22.23 -11.93 1.30
CA SER A 95 22.07 -10.50 1.00
C SER A 95 20.68 -10.05 1.44
N ASP A 96 20.38 -8.76 1.25
CA ASP A 96 19.06 -8.24 1.54
C ASP A 96 17.99 -8.90 0.66
N TRP A 97 16.89 -9.33 1.29
CA TRP A 97 15.69 -9.81 0.59
C TRP A 97 14.47 -9.06 1.08
N VAL A 98 13.51 -8.87 0.18
CA VAL A 98 12.25 -8.19 0.49
C VAL A 98 11.11 -9.11 0.10
N ASP A 99 10.21 -9.37 1.04
CA ASP A 99 8.92 -10.00 0.79
C ASP A 99 7.83 -8.93 0.97
N GLU A 100 7.06 -8.68 -0.08
CA GLU A 100 5.99 -7.70 -0.08
C GLU A 100 4.65 -8.39 -0.28
N TYR A 101 3.70 -8.10 0.61
CA TYR A 101 2.34 -8.58 0.55
C TYR A 101 1.42 -7.43 0.21
N TYR A 102 0.63 -7.60 -0.85
CA TYR A 102 -0.39 -6.66 -1.26
C TYR A 102 -1.76 -7.26 -1.06
N THR A 103 -2.50 -6.76 -0.08
CA THR A 103 -3.87 -7.20 0.21
C THR A 103 -4.85 -6.20 -0.41
N PHE A 104 -5.60 -6.64 -1.42
CA PHE A 104 -6.57 -5.83 -2.15
C PHE A 104 -7.99 -6.19 -1.75
N TYR A 105 -8.79 -5.18 -1.41
CA TYR A 105 -10.19 -5.33 -1.05
C TYR A 105 -11.13 -4.85 -2.17
N PRO A 106 -12.42 -5.29 -2.15
CA PRO A 106 -13.41 -4.90 -3.15
C PRO A 106 -13.66 -3.39 -3.28
N ASP A 107 -13.30 -2.59 -2.28
CA ASP A 107 -13.45 -1.12 -2.28
C ASP A 107 -12.33 -0.37 -3.03
N GLY A 108 -11.45 -1.08 -3.75
CA GLY A 108 -10.36 -0.45 -4.50
C GLY A 108 -9.15 -0.08 -3.64
N ILE A 109 -9.11 -0.52 -2.39
CA ILE A 109 -8.02 -0.26 -1.44
C ILE A 109 -7.05 -1.44 -1.42
N GLY A 110 -5.74 -1.13 -1.48
CA GLY A 110 -4.65 -2.07 -1.30
C GLY A 110 -3.84 -1.74 -0.05
N ILE A 111 -3.41 -2.74 0.70
CA ILE A 111 -2.44 -2.59 1.80
C ILE A 111 -1.14 -3.20 1.31
N ARG A 112 -0.06 -2.43 1.36
CA ARG A 112 1.30 -2.93 1.13
C ARG A 112 1.94 -3.20 2.49
N HIS A 113 2.38 -4.43 2.69
CA HIS A 113 3.15 -4.86 3.85
C HIS A 113 4.51 -5.35 3.36
N VAL A 114 5.56 -4.61 3.72
CA VAL A 114 6.94 -4.88 3.31
C VAL A 114 7.67 -5.53 4.47
N ILE A 115 8.29 -6.69 4.23
CA ILE A 115 9.19 -7.35 5.16
C ILE A 115 10.59 -7.30 4.56
N LEU A 116 11.49 -6.59 5.22
CA LEU A 116 12.91 -6.53 4.87
C LEU A 116 13.69 -7.52 5.73
N HIS A 117 14.39 -8.44 5.08
CA HIS A 117 15.40 -9.32 5.67
C HIS A 117 16.78 -8.68 5.47
N THR A 118 17.41 -8.20 6.54
CA THR A 118 18.73 -7.56 6.46
C THR A 118 19.54 -7.77 7.74
N THR A 119 20.83 -8.10 7.60
CA THR A 119 21.77 -8.15 8.74
C THR A 119 22.51 -6.82 8.94
N SER A 120 22.21 -5.82 8.12
CA SER A 120 22.93 -4.54 8.04
C SER A 120 21.97 -3.37 8.27
N ARG A 121 22.30 -2.18 7.74
CA ARG A 121 21.47 -1.00 7.87
C ARG A 121 20.13 -1.19 7.12
N PRO A 122 19.04 -0.65 7.69
CA PRO A 122 17.78 -0.37 6.99
C PRO A 122 17.96 0.22 5.58
N LEU A 123 17.20 -0.32 4.62
CA LEU A 123 16.99 0.26 3.29
C LEU A 123 15.89 1.33 3.35
N GLY A 124 15.82 2.24 2.37
CA GLY A 124 14.63 3.05 2.10
C GLY A 124 13.44 2.16 1.74
N SER A 125 12.22 2.70 1.72
CA SER A 125 11.00 1.87 1.75
C SER A 125 10.00 2.19 0.64
N GLU A 126 9.93 3.44 0.20
CA GLU A 126 8.89 3.98 -0.67
C GLU A 126 9.47 5.17 -1.43
N GLU A 127 9.18 5.22 -2.72
CA GLU A 127 9.34 6.43 -3.53
C GLU A 127 8.17 6.57 -4.51
N VAL A 128 7.53 7.73 -4.46
CA VAL A 128 6.34 8.10 -5.24
C VAL A 128 6.76 8.40 -6.68
N ILE A 129 6.51 7.44 -7.58
CA ILE A 129 6.90 7.54 -9.00
C ILE A 129 5.69 7.52 -9.92
N ALA A 130 5.65 8.43 -10.89
CA ALA A 130 4.73 8.34 -12.02
C ALA A 130 5.46 7.82 -13.27
N LEU A 131 4.76 7.00 -14.07
CA LEU A 131 5.28 6.45 -15.33
C LEU A 131 4.69 7.19 -16.53
N CYS A 132 5.56 7.55 -17.47
CA CYS A 132 5.19 8.14 -18.75
C CYS A 132 5.26 7.08 -19.86
N HIS A 133 4.21 7.02 -20.69
CA HIS A 133 4.25 6.28 -21.96
C HIS A 133 5.23 6.96 -22.94
N PRO A 134 5.77 6.24 -23.94
CA PRO A 134 6.41 6.88 -25.08
C PRO A 134 5.47 7.93 -25.69
N GLY A 135 6.01 9.11 -25.94
CA GLY A 135 5.30 10.31 -26.41
C GLY A 135 4.90 11.27 -25.30
N GLN A 136 5.03 10.90 -24.02
CA GLN A 136 4.63 11.73 -22.89
C GLN A 136 5.82 12.30 -22.11
N ARG A 137 5.67 13.55 -21.68
CA ARG A 137 6.50 14.22 -20.67
C ARG A 137 5.79 14.18 -19.31
N PRO A 138 6.52 14.41 -18.20
CA PRO A 138 5.89 14.56 -16.89
C PRO A 138 4.71 15.53 -16.89
N GLU A 139 4.88 16.70 -17.50
CA GLU A 139 3.85 17.75 -17.57
C GLU A 139 2.62 17.36 -18.40
N ASP A 140 2.68 16.29 -19.22
CA ASP A 140 1.50 15.78 -19.93
C ASP A 140 0.62 14.92 -19.02
N ILE A 141 1.15 14.41 -17.91
CA ILE A 141 0.48 13.40 -17.07
C ILE A 141 0.21 13.84 -15.64
N ILE A 142 0.88 14.87 -15.13
CA ILE A 142 0.65 15.40 -13.79
C ILE A 142 0.44 16.91 -13.80
N GLU A 143 -0.38 17.41 -12.88
CA GLU A 143 -0.48 18.83 -12.62
C GLU A 143 0.80 19.37 -11.96
N LEU A 144 1.12 20.65 -12.17
CA LEU A 144 2.24 21.28 -11.46
C LEU A 144 1.96 21.42 -9.97
N ASP A 145 0.69 21.60 -9.59
CA ASP A 145 0.20 21.42 -8.22
C ASP A 145 0.13 19.92 -7.91
N ALA A 146 1.28 19.26 -7.93
CA ALA A 146 1.42 17.82 -8.15
C ALA A 146 1.00 16.95 -6.96
N MET A 147 1.02 17.49 -5.74
CA MET A 147 0.85 16.68 -4.53
C MET A 147 0.04 17.40 -3.47
N THR A 148 -0.98 16.74 -2.93
CA THR A 148 -1.80 17.24 -1.81
C THR A 148 -1.59 16.37 -0.58
N LEU A 149 -1.23 16.99 0.53
CA LEU A 149 -1.07 16.32 1.82
C LEU A 149 -2.24 16.64 2.74
N VAL A 150 -2.68 15.67 3.53
CA VAL A 150 -3.77 15.82 4.50
C VAL A 150 -3.40 15.17 5.83
N ASN A 151 -3.77 15.83 6.94
CA ASN A 151 -3.62 15.29 8.30
C ASN A 151 -4.92 14.71 8.86
N LEU A 152 -4.87 14.08 10.03
CA LEU A 152 -6.05 13.49 10.65
C LEU A 152 -7.09 14.51 11.14
N LYS A 153 -6.78 15.81 11.19
CA LYS A 153 -7.75 16.89 11.46
C LYS A 153 -8.53 17.32 10.21
N GLY A 154 -8.16 16.82 9.02
CA GLY A 154 -8.73 17.23 7.73
C GLY A 154 -8.21 18.56 7.21
N GLN A 155 -7.10 19.06 7.79
CA GLN A 155 -6.36 20.16 7.17
C GLN A 155 -5.56 19.60 6.00
N SER A 156 -5.44 20.37 4.93
CA SER A 156 -4.72 19.98 3.72
C SER A 156 -3.83 21.10 3.20
N HIS A 157 -2.81 20.70 2.43
CA HIS A 157 -1.95 21.62 1.70
C HIS A 157 -1.52 21.00 0.36
N THR A 158 -1.61 21.77 -0.72
CA THR A 158 -1.17 21.36 -2.05
C THR A 158 0.17 22.01 -2.39
N TYR A 159 1.13 21.18 -2.76
CA TYR A 159 2.50 21.56 -3.10
C TYR A 159 2.67 21.64 -4.62
N SER A 160 3.32 22.70 -5.07
CA SER A 160 3.49 23.03 -6.49
C SER A 160 4.95 22.97 -6.94
N TRP A 161 5.18 22.37 -8.10
CA TRP A 161 6.46 22.33 -8.82
C TRP A 161 6.60 23.45 -9.86
N ALA A 162 5.62 24.36 -9.96
CA ALA A 162 5.61 25.41 -10.97
C ALA A 162 6.81 26.37 -10.90
N GLN A 163 7.48 26.47 -9.74
CA GLN A 163 8.68 27.28 -9.52
C GLN A 163 9.90 26.42 -9.16
N GLY A 164 9.91 25.16 -9.60
CA GLY A 164 10.86 24.14 -9.16
C GLY A 164 10.37 23.36 -7.93
N SER A 165 11.20 22.46 -7.41
CA SER A 165 10.84 21.63 -6.25
C SER A 165 10.39 22.50 -5.07
N PRO A 166 9.28 22.16 -4.39
CA PRO A 166 8.86 22.85 -3.18
C PRO A 166 10.00 22.92 -2.14
N ILE A 167 10.31 24.13 -1.67
CA ILE A 167 11.34 24.34 -0.64
C ILE A 167 10.72 24.08 0.73
N LEU A 168 11.26 23.09 1.43
CA LEU A 168 10.88 22.74 2.80
C LEU A 168 11.80 23.53 3.76
N LYS A 169 11.31 24.56 4.45
CA LYS A 169 12.05 25.22 5.56
C LYS A 169 11.83 24.38 6.84
N GLN A 170 12.76 24.13 7.76
CA GLN A 170 14.13 24.57 8.08
C GLN A 170 14.79 23.37 8.84
N GLU A 171 16.11 23.16 8.72
CA GLU A 171 16.83 21.99 9.28
C GLU A 171 16.41 20.63 8.68
N ASP A 172 16.77 20.43 7.40
CA ASP A 172 16.86 19.13 6.72
C ASP A 172 15.80 18.10 7.11
N LYS A 173 14.53 18.33 6.77
CA LYS A 173 13.54 17.35 6.24
C LYS A 173 12.10 17.79 6.52
N TYR A 174 11.20 17.26 5.69
CA TYR A 174 9.74 17.10 5.86
C TYR A 174 8.83 17.95 4.98
N VAL A 175 8.09 17.26 4.12
CA VAL A 175 6.84 17.77 3.56
C VAL A 175 5.79 17.57 4.63
N GLY A 176 5.45 18.66 5.29
CA GLY A 176 4.36 18.65 6.22
C GLY A 176 4.07 20.04 6.72
N PHE A 177 2.81 20.25 7.07
CA PHE A 177 2.40 21.31 7.96
C PHE A 177 2.07 20.67 9.32
N GLY A 178 2.01 21.48 10.37
CA GLY A 178 1.77 20.99 11.72
C GLY A 178 3.06 20.64 12.47
N GLU A 179 3.20 21.21 13.65
CA GLU A 179 4.34 20.95 14.54
C GLU A 179 4.07 19.75 15.46
N ASP A 180 2.79 19.56 15.84
CA ASP A 180 2.33 18.47 16.66
C ASP A 180 2.13 17.16 15.87
N PRO A 181 2.36 15.97 16.47
CA PRO A 181 2.13 14.69 15.80
C PRO A 181 0.72 14.52 15.20
N ALA A 182 -0.30 15.10 15.83
CA ALA A 182 -1.69 15.07 15.35
C ALA A 182 -1.94 15.98 14.15
N GLU A 183 -1.02 16.90 13.88
CA GLU A 183 -1.11 17.88 12.79
C GLU A 183 -0.25 17.51 11.59
N LYS A 184 0.73 16.61 11.77
CA LYS A 184 1.56 16.10 10.67
C LYS A 184 0.69 15.33 9.66
N PRO A 185 0.85 15.59 8.36
CA PRO A 185 0.12 14.85 7.35
C PRO A 185 0.61 13.41 7.27
N LEU A 186 -0.33 12.52 6.95
CA LEU A 186 -0.08 11.10 6.70
C LEU A 186 -0.82 10.57 5.48
N ILE A 187 -1.68 11.40 4.87
CA ILE A 187 -2.34 11.11 3.61
C ILE A 187 -1.62 11.90 2.52
N MET A 188 -1.27 11.24 1.43
CA MET A 188 -0.64 11.84 0.27
C MET A 188 -1.45 11.51 -0.98
N MET A 189 -2.01 12.51 -1.63
CA MET A 189 -2.70 12.38 -2.92
C MET A 189 -1.85 12.97 -4.04
N ILE A 190 -1.73 12.22 -5.14
CA ILE A 190 -0.97 12.65 -6.32
C ILE A 190 -1.94 13.18 -7.37
N ASN A 191 -1.72 14.41 -7.80
CA ASN A 191 -2.59 15.14 -8.72
C ASN A 191 -2.22 14.84 -10.18
N LEU A 192 -2.36 13.58 -10.58
CA LEU A 192 -2.30 13.19 -11.99
C LEU A 192 -3.41 13.92 -12.79
N LYS A 193 -3.19 14.10 -14.09
CA LYS A 193 -4.17 14.63 -15.06
C LYS A 193 -5.24 13.58 -15.42
N SER A 194 -5.74 12.91 -14.40
CA SER A 194 -6.84 11.94 -14.42
C SER A 194 -7.95 12.43 -13.49
N LYS A 195 -9.19 12.00 -13.74
CA LYS A 195 -10.31 12.25 -12.84
C LYS A 195 -10.11 11.50 -11.52
N ILE A 196 -9.67 10.24 -11.59
CA ILE A 196 -9.36 9.43 -10.40
C ILE A 196 -7.89 9.66 -10.06
N LYS A 197 -7.62 10.04 -8.82
CA LYS A 197 -6.28 10.37 -8.32
C LYS A 197 -5.77 9.28 -7.39
N PRO A 198 -4.53 8.78 -7.57
CA PRO A 198 -3.94 7.84 -6.64
C PRO A 198 -3.57 8.53 -5.33
N PHE A 199 -3.64 7.76 -4.24
CA PHE A 199 -3.23 8.22 -2.92
C PHE A 199 -2.53 7.12 -2.14
N GLN A 200 -1.80 7.55 -1.13
CA GLN A 200 -1.23 6.70 -0.09
C GLN A 200 -1.63 7.21 1.30
N ILE A 201 -1.77 6.29 2.27
CA ILE A 201 -2.02 6.63 3.68
C ILE A 201 -1.02 5.85 4.53
N PHE A 202 -0.23 6.57 5.33
CA PHE A 202 0.80 6.01 6.19
C PHE A 202 0.38 6.00 7.66
N GLU A 203 1.05 5.18 8.47
CA GLU A 203 0.86 5.21 9.92
C GLU A 203 1.31 6.57 10.51
N PRO A 204 0.78 6.97 11.68
CA PRO A 204 1.30 8.12 12.40
C PRO A 204 2.81 8.02 12.62
N GLN A 205 3.49 9.16 12.70
CA GLN A 205 4.96 9.26 12.77
C GLN A 205 5.69 8.97 11.44
N CYS A 206 4.95 8.78 10.34
CA CYS A 206 5.54 8.72 9.01
C CYS A 206 6.34 10.00 8.67
N ARG A 207 7.21 9.86 7.68
CA ARG A 207 8.15 10.88 7.24
C ARG A 207 8.05 11.09 5.74
N MET A 208 7.41 12.16 5.30
CA MET A 208 7.33 12.51 3.87
C MET A 208 8.43 13.50 3.48
N ARG A 209 9.06 13.34 2.32
CA ARG A 209 10.11 14.26 1.82
C ARG A 209 9.93 14.51 0.32
N ILE A 210 10.20 15.73 -0.15
CA ILE A 210 10.21 16.02 -1.60
C ILE A 210 11.46 15.40 -2.21
N PHE A 211 11.30 14.79 -3.38
CA PHE A 211 12.42 14.47 -4.25
C PHE A 211 12.93 15.76 -4.91
N ALA A 212 13.92 16.39 -4.28
CA ALA A 212 14.46 17.70 -4.66
C ALA A 212 15.85 17.62 -5.30
N HIS A 213 16.19 16.50 -5.93
CA HIS A 213 17.49 16.25 -6.55
C HIS A 213 17.34 16.04 -8.06
N GLU A 214 18.44 16.22 -8.81
CA GLU A 214 18.50 15.88 -10.24
C GLU A 214 17.49 16.61 -11.16
N HIS A 215 16.97 17.75 -10.68
CA HIS A 215 16.08 18.62 -11.45
C HIS A 215 16.84 19.31 -12.59
N ARG A 216 16.24 19.27 -13.78
CA ARG A 216 16.75 19.90 -15.01
C ARG A 216 15.65 20.80 -15.57
N PRO A 217 15.46 22.01 -15.01
CA PRO A 217 14.29 22.85 -15.29
C PRO A 217 14.19 23.30 -16.75
N GLU A 218 15.29 23.30 -17.49
CA GLU A 218 15.33 23.53 -18.93
C GLU A 218 14.72 22.37 -19.75
N ILE A 219 14.56 21.19 -19.13
CA ILE A 219 13.97 19.99 -19.72
C ILE A 219 12.59 19.67 -19.13
N SER A 220 12.43 19.74 -17.82
CA SER A 220 11.19 19.35 -17.13
C SER A 220 11.13 19.95 -15.72
N HIS A 221 9.93 20.22 -15.22
CA HIS A 221 9.70 20.64 -13.82
C HIS A 221 9.98 19.51 -12.81
N PHE A 222 10.00 18.27 -13.29
CA PHE A 222 10.22 17.06 -12.51
C PHE A 222 11.52 16.37 -12.92
N PRO A 223 12.20 15.67 -12.01
CA PRO A 223 13.43 14.96 -12.32
C PRO A 223 13.07 13.72 -13.15
N TRP A 224 13.58 13.65 -14.38
CA TRP A 224 13.02 12.77 -15.41
C TRP A 224 14.07 11.82 -15.98
N TRP A 225 13.80 10.52 -15.89
CA TRP A 225 14.69 9.45 -16.34
C TRP A 225 13.98 8.41 -17.20
N ASN A 226 14.75 7.65 -17.96
CA ASN A 226 14.24 6.57 -18.81
C ASN A 226 15.09 5.29 -18.68
N HIS A 227 15.72 5.07 -17.51
CA HIS A 227 16.39 3.81 -17.19
C HIS A 227 15.39 2.73 -16.71
N TRP A 228 14.27 3.15 -16.13
CA TRP A 228 13.11 2.33 -15.76
C TRP A 228 11.84 2.94 -16.40
N PRO A 229 10.76 2.19 -16.70
CA PRO A 229 10.51 0.77 -16.40
C PRO A 229 11.25 -0.21 -17.32
N VAL A 230 11.22 0.00 -18.63
CA VAL A 230 11.50 -1.11 -19.58
C VAL A 230 12.95 -1.25 -20.02
N ALA A 231 13.82 -0.28 -19.71
CA ALA A 231 15.16 -0.28 -20.28
C ALA A 231 15.99 -1.45 -19.75
N GLN A 232 16.91 -1.91 -20.58
CA GLN A 232 17.86 -2.99 -20.28
C GLN A 232 19.29 -2.46 -20.09
N VAL A 233 19.43 -1.13 -19.99
CA VAL A 233 20.72 -0.49 -19.80
C VAL A 233 21.17 -0.69 -18.35
N PRO A 234 22.44 -1.06 -18.10
CA PRO A 234 22.96 -1.18 -16.73
C PRO A 234 23.23 0.22 -16.17
N SER A 235 22.18 0.88 -15.71
CA SER A 235 22.20 2.24 -15.19
C SER A 235 21.14 2.40 -14.12
N ASP A 236 21.53 3.03 -13.02
CA ASP A 236 20.71 3.48 -11.89
C ASP A 236 20.21 4.92 -12.04
N GLY A 237 20.41 5.51 -13.22
CA GLY A 237 20.08 6.88 -13.50
C GLY A 237 20.45 7.23 -14.93
N ARG A 238 19.48 7.16 -15.84
CA ARG A 238 19.63 7.66 -17.22
C ARG A 238 18.67 8.80 -17.46
N TYR A 239 19.22 10.01 -17.45
CA TYR A 239 18.50 11.23 -17.75
C TYR A 239 17.74 11.14 -19.07
N CYS A 240 16.43 11.40 -19.00
CA CYS A 240 15.60 11.50 -20.18
C CYS A 240 15.91 12.82 -20.91
N GLN A 241 16.03 12.76 -22.24
CA GLN A 241 16.31 13.94 -23.08
C GLN A 241 15.13 14.28 -24.00
N ALA A 242 14.26 13.31 -24.27
CA ALA A 242 13.09 13.42 -25.14
C ALA A 242 12.04 12.39 -24.72
N ALA A 243 10.79 12.64 -25.07
CA ALA A 243 9.67 11.75 -24.73
C ALA A 243 9.61 10.49 -25.63
N ASP A 244 10.68 10.08 -26.29
CA ASP A 244 10.67 9.00 -27.29
C ASP A 244 10.57 7.58 -26.69
N ARG A 245 10.71 7.45 -25.37
CA ARG A 245 10.74 6.18 -24.64
C ARG A 245 9.88 6.24 -23.39
N ALA A 246 9.45 5.06 -22.93
CA ALA A 246 8.86 4.92 -21.61
C ALA A 246 9.86 5.43 -20.56
N SER A 247 9.35 6.19 -19.61
CA SER A 247 10.15 6.96 -18.67
C SER A 247 9.40 7.10 -17.35
N HIS A 248 10.05 7.69 -16.35
CA HIS A 248 9.47 7.96 -15.04
C HIS A 248 10.07 9.21 -14.43
N PHE A 249 9.37 9.74 -13.43
CA PHE A 249 9.85 10.82 -12.59
C PHE A 249 9.35 10.65 -11.16
N SER A 250 10.09 11.23 -10.24
CA SER A 250 9.88 11.09 -8.80
C SER A 250 9.34 12.37 -8.21
N LEU A 251 8.44 12.23 -7.24
CA LEU A 251 7.80 13.36 -6.55
C LEU A 251 8.28 13.47 -5.11
N ALA A 252 8.24 12.37 -4.38
CA ALA A 252 8.45 12.35 -2.95
C ALA A 252 8.89 10.96 -2.49
N TRP A 253 9.43 10.91 -1.28
CA TRP A 253 9.58 9.69 -0.50
C TRP A 253 8.58 9.69 0.65
N GLY A 254 7.88 8.58 0.81
CA GLY A 254 7.18 8.14 1.99
C GLY A 254 8.14 7.43 2.94
N GLY A 255 7.94 7.63 4.23
CA GLY A 255 8.76 7.03 5.27
C GLY A 255 7.86 6.44 6.33
N PRO A 256 7.21 5.29 6.07
CA PRO A 256 6.41 4.61 7.09
C PRO A 256 7.25 4.31 8.34
N PRO A 257 6.64 4.26 9.53
CA PRO A 257 7.32 3.75 10.72
C PRO A 257 7.78 2.31 10.51
N ARG A 258 9.02 2.04 10.91
CA ARG A 258 9.61 0.72 10.85
C ARG A 258 9.41 -0.04 12.15
N HIS A 259 8.90 -1.24 12.05
CA HIS A 259 8.66 -2.14 13.17
C HIS A 259 9.67 -3.29 13.15
N PRO A 260 10.21 -3.70 14.30
CA PRO A 260 11.08 -4.87 14.37
C PRO A 260 10.28 -6.16 14.13
N GLY A 261 10.88 -7.10 13.41
CA GLY A 261 10.40 -8.47 13.25
C GLY A 261 11.37 -9.50 13.83
N PRO A 262 11.05 -10.81 13.75
CA PRO A 262 11.95 -11.89 14.16
C PRO A 262 13.16 -12.00 13.21
N ASP A 263 14.22 -12.70 13.63
CA ASP A 263 15.30 -13.18 12.74
C ASP A 263 15.89 -12.12 11.78
N ASN A 264 16.32 -10.98 12.31
CA ASN A 264 16.88 -9.85 11.53
C ASN A 264 15.93 -9.33 10.43
N THR A 265 14.63 -9.36 10.72
CA THR A 265 13.63 -8.72 9.87
C THR A 265 13.14 -7.41 10.47
N SER A 266 12.65 -6.55 9.60
CA SER A 266 11.84 -5.40 9.96
C SER A 266 10.69 -5.30 8.98
N TRP A 267 9.59 -4.71 9.40
CA TRP A 267 8.42 -4.53 8.54
C TRP A 267 7.84 -3.13 8.62
N GLU A 268 7.21 -2.72 7.52
CA GLU A 268 6.54 -1.44 7.32
C GLU A 268 5.23 -1.71 6.58
N CYS A 269 4.19 -0.90 6.81
CA CYS A 269 2.94 -1.04 6.09
C CYS A 269 2.24 0.30 5.81
N TRP A 270 1.52 0.36 4.69
CA TRP A 270 0.72 1.52 4.31
C TRP A 270 -0.35 1.17 3.28
N ILE A 271 -1.32 2.06 3.13
CA ILE A 271 -2.42 1.93 2.19
C ILE A 271 -2.06 2.59 0.86
N TYR A 272 -2.50 1.96 -0.23
CA TYR A 272 -2.69 2.55 -1.55
C TYR A 272 -4.17 2.53 -1.92
N GLY A 273 -4.57 3.51 -2.72
CA GLY A 273 -5.86 3.50 -3.40
C GLY A 273 -5.91 4.56 -4.48
N ALA A 274 -7.08 4.71 -5.10
CA ALA A 274 -7.34 5.82 -5.99
C ALA A 274 -8.80 6.26 -5.88
N THR A 275 -9.07 7.56 -5.97
CA THR A 275 -10.41 8.12 -5.80
C THR A 275 -10.60 9.39 -6.63
N ASP A 276 -11.85 9.65 -7.04
CA ASP A 276 -12.25 10.95 -7.61
C ASP A 276 -12.81 11.91 -6.55
N ARG A 277 -12.81 11.50 -5.28
CA ARG A 277 -13.21 12.32 -4.13
C ARG A 277 -12.08 13.27 -3.70
N PRO A 278 -12.40 14.40 -3.04
CA PRO A 278 -11.41 15.26 -2.40
C PRO A 278 -10.49 14.52 -1.43
N ALA A 279 -9.25 14.96 -1.29
CA ALA A 279 -8.24 14.31 -0.45
C ALA A 279 -8.65 14.28 1.04
N GLU A 280 -9.39 15.28 1.49
CA GLU A 280 -9.88 15.43 2.86
C GLU A 280 -10.89 14.33 3.24
N GLU A 281 -11.61 13.76 2.27
CA GLU A 281 -12.54 12.65 2.55
C GLU A 281 -11.81 11.35 2.90
N LEU A 282 -10.50 11.25 2.60
CA LEU A 282 -9.67 10.10 2.99
C LEU A 282 -9.38 10.06 4.50
N VAL A 283 -9.67 11.13 5.25
CA VAL A 283 -9.45 11.17 6.71
C VAL A 283 -10.23 10.08 7.43
N SER A 284 -11.45 9.77 7.00
CA SER A 284 -12.24 8.70 7.62
C SER A 284 -11.57 7.33 7.42
N LEU A 285 -11.08 7.06 6.20
CA LEU A 285 -10.33 5.83 5.91
C LEU A 285 -9.03 5.77 6.73
N ALA A 286 -8.27 6.87 6.79
CA ALA A 286 -7.05 6.95 7.56
C ALA A 286 -7.27 6.68 9.06
N ARG A 287 -8.32 7.27 9.65
CA ARG A 287 -8.70 7.01 11.04
C ARG A 287 -9.14 5.55 11.24
N SER A 288 -9.95 5.00 10.35
CA SER A 288 -10.43 3.62 10.46
C SER A 288 -9.30 2.58 10.44
N TRP A 289 -8.18 2.90 9.78
CA TRP A 289 -7.02 2.02 9.67
C TRP A 289 -6.02 2.27 10.82
N THR A 290 -5.65 3.53 11.07
CA THR A 290 -4.63 3.86 12.09
C THR A 290 -5.16 3.88 13.53
N GLN A 291 -6.47 4.07 13.69
CA GLN A 291 -7.19 4.13 14.97
C GLN A 291 -8.50 3.32 14.87
N PRO A 292 -8.40 2.00 14.60
CA PRO A 292 -9.57 1.18 14.33
C PRO A 292 -10.52 1.13 15.53
N PRO A 293 -11.85 1.09 15.30
CA PRO A 293 -12.82 0.82 16.36
C PRO A 293 -12.42 -0.40 17.19
N LYS A 294 -12.53 -0.31 18.52
CA LYS A 294 -12.25 -1.48 19.37
C LYS A 294 -13.29 -2.58 19.10
N LEU A 295 -12.81 -3.79 18.85
CA LEU A 295 -13.64 -4.97 18.71
C LEU A 295 -13.84 -5.64 20.07
N LYS A 296 -15.09 -5.95 20.42
CA LYS A 296 -15.45 -6.78 21.56
C LYS A 296 -16.15 -8.04 21.08
N VAL A 297 -15.64 -9.21 21.47
CA VAL A 297 -16.32 -10.49 21.23
C VAL A 297 -17.41 -10.66 22.29
N LEU A 298 -18.62 -11.00 21.84
CA LEU A 298 -19.81 -11.20 22.67
C LEU A 298 -20.18 -12.69 22.81
N SER A 299 -19.87 -13.50 21.79
CA SER A 299 -20.09 -14.95 21.78
C SER A 299 -18.98 -15.74 22.49
N GLU A 300 -19.33 -16.84 23.15
CA GLU A 300 -18.34 -17.74 23.77
C GLU A 300 -17.54 -18.55 22.73
N GLY A 301 -16.32 -18.97 23.11
CA GLY A 301 -15.50 -19.88 22.30
C GLY A 301 -14.68 -19.23 21.18
N PHE A 302 -14.81 -17.92 21.00
CA PHE A 302 -14.00 -17.08 20.11
C PHE A 302 -13.14 -16.10 20.91
N ILE A 303 -11.99 -15.72 20.34
CA ILE A 303 -11.06 -14.75 20.94
C ILE A 303 -10.67 -13.75 19.86
N SER A 304 -10.59 -12.46 20.20
CA SER A 304 -9.99 -11.46 19.32
C SER A 304 -8.48 -11.41 19.55
N GLU A 305 -7.73 -11.43 18.44
CA GLU A 305 -6.28 -11.23 18.43
C GLU A 305 -5.91 -9.77 18.11
N GLY A 306 -6.92 -8.90 17.93
CA GLY A 306 -6.76 -7.48 17.65
C GLY A 306 -7.05 -7.10 16.19
N TYR A 307 -6.59 -5.91 15.81
CA TYR A 307 -6.64 -5.40 14.45
C TYR A 307 -5.24 -5.44 13.86
N ASP A 308 -5.10 -6.06 12.69
CA ASP A 308 -3.84 -6.16 11.98
C ASP A 308 -3.78 -5.08 10.89
N LEU A 309 -2.88 -4.10 11.09
CA LEU A 309 -2.65 -3.01 10.16
C LEU A 309 -2.15 -3.51 8.80
N THR A 310 -1.40 -4.61 8.78
CA THR A 310 -0.73 -5.14 7.58
C THR A 310 -1.69 -5.81 6.61
N GLU A 311 -2.91 -6.11 7.05
CA GLU A 311 -4.00 -6.60 6.20
C GLU A 311 -5.30 -5.79 6.33
N ARG A 312 -5.34 -4.71 7.12
CA ARG A 312 -6.56 -3.90 7.40
C ARG A 312 -7.74 -4.79 7.84
N ALA A 313 -7.50 -5.74 8.73
CA ALA A 313 -8.51 -6.69 9.17
C ALA A 313 -8.48 -6.95 10.68
N TYR A 314 -9.63 -7.30 11.25
CA TYR A 314 -9.68 -7.84 12.60
C TYR A 314 -9.40 -9.34 12.59
N ARG A 315 -8.46 -9.75 13.44
CA ARG A 315 -8.05 -11.15 13.62
C ARG A 315 -8.83 -11.78 14.77
N LEU A 316 -9.43 -12.94 14.50
CA LEU A 316 -10.24 -13.69 15.45
C LEU A 316 -9.86 -15.17 15.37
N LEU A 317 -9.85 -15.85 16.52
CA LEU A 317 -9.58 -17.27 16.63
C LEU A 317 -10.81 -18.00 17.16
N ARG A 318 -11.31 -18.99 16.42
CA ARG A 318 -12.24 -19.99 16.96
C ARG A 318 -11.42 -21.02 17.77
N LYS A 319 -11.57 -21.01 19.09
CA LYS A 319 -10.78 -21.86 19.98
C LYS A 319 -11.50 -23.11 20.46
N LYS A 320 -12.73 -22.94 20.96
CA LYS A 320 -13.53 -24.03 21.56
C LYS A 320 -14.99 -24.04 21.11
N ALA A 321 -15.38 -23.09 20.26
CA ALA A 321 -16.77 -23.01 19.81
C ALA A 321 -17.10 -24.22 18.91
N PRO A 322 -18.28 -24.85 19.06
CA PRO A 322 -18.79 -25.83 18.11
C PRO A 322 -18.78 -25.32 16.67
N SER A 323 -18.70 -26.21 15.68
CA SER A 323 -18.60 -25.83 14.26
C SER A 323 -19.77 -24.97 13.76
N ASN A 324 -20.94 -25.12 14.39
CA ASN A 324 -22.18 -24.38 14.10
C ASN A 324 -22.41 -23.15 15.01
N ALA A 325 -21.48 -22.82 15.90
CA ALA A 325 -21.64 -21.70 16.82
C ALA A 325 -21.54 -20.35 16.09
N PRO A 326 -22.46 -19.41 16.34
CA PRO A 326 -22.37 -18.07 15.78
C PRO A 326 -21.24 -17.28 16.46
N LEU A 327 -20.59 -16.41 15.67
CA LEU A 327 -19.69 -15.37 16.17
C LEU A 327 -20.48 -14.07 16.29
N GLU A 328 -20.51 -13.49 17.48
CA GLU A 328 -21.10 -12.18 17.73
C GLU A 328 -20.02 -11.21 18.22
N ILE A 329 -19.92 -10.05 17.58
CA ILE A 329 -18.95 -9.01 17.91
C ILE A 329 -19.60 -7.63 17.89
N GLN A 330 -19.01 -6.70 18.62
CA GLN A 330 -19.35 -5.28 18.59
C GLN A 330 -18.11 -4.47 18.21
N LEU A 331 -18.27 -3.55 17.25
CA LEU A 331 -17.26 -2.53 16.94
C LEU A 331 -17.67 -1.22 17.60
N ALA A 332 -16.84 -0.70 18.49
CA ALA A 332 -17.09 0.55 19.23
C ALA A 332 -16.76 1.80 18.40
N ALA A 333 -17.41 1.94 17.25
CA ALA A 333 -17.14 3.02 16.31
C ALA A 333 -17.58 4.38 16.85
N ASN A 334 -16.82 5.42 16.50
CA ASN A 334 -17.10 6.82 16.81
C ASN A 334 -16.45 7.72 15.75
N VAL A 335 -16.46 9.04 15.95
CA VAL A 335 -15.90 10.00 14.98
C VAL A 335 -14.37 9.94 14.86
N ASP A 336 -13.68 9.53 15.93
CA ASP A 336 -12.22 9.41 15.98
C ASP A 336 -11.75 8.03 15.50
N ALA A 337 -12.58 7.01 15.73
CA ALA A 337 -12.38 5.64 15.28
C ALA A 337 -13.61 5.17 14.47
N PRO A 338 -13.79 5.64 13.22
CA PRO A 338 -14.94 5.27 12.39
C PRO A 338 -14.77 3.85 11.82
N VAL A 339 -15.89 3.23 11.47
CA VAL A 339 -15.90 2.05 10.59
C VAL A 339 -15.95 2.55 9.15
N VAL A 340 -14.98 2.13 8.34
CA VAL A 340 -14.94 2.32 6.88
C VAL A 340 -14.66 0.97 6.25
N ASN A 341 -15.75 0.25 5.97
CA ASN A 341 -15.79 -1.17 5.65
C ASN A 341 -15.17 -2.04 6.76
N VAL A 342 -15.41 -3.35 6.71
CA VAL A 342 -14.88 -4.29 7.72
C VAL A 342 -14.33 -5.52 7.01
N ALA A 343 -13.08 -5.85 7.32
CA ALA A 343 -12.50 -7.15 7.02
C ALA A 343 -12.31 -7.94 8.32
N LEU A 344 -12.71 -9.21 8.32
CA LEU A 344 -12.48 -10.15 9.42
C LEU A 344 -11.70 -11.35 8.88
N VAL A 345 -10.69 -11.78 9.61
CA VAL A 345 -10.04 -13.07 9.41
C VAL A 345 -10.31 -13.94 10.63
N ILE A 346 -11.08 -15.00 10.42
CA ILE A 346 -11.54 -15.89 11.48
C ILE A 346 -10.87 -17.24 11.31
N GLU A 347 -9.87 -17.49 12.14
CA GLU A 347 -9.12 -18.72 12.12
C GLU A 347 -9.94 -19.90 12.64
N ASN A 348 -9.72 -21.06 12.03
CA ASN A 348 -10.37 -22.32 12.38
C ASN A 348 -11.91 -22.26 12.28
N TRP A 349 -12.44 -21.46 11.35
CA TRP A 349 -13.89 -21.42 11.09
C TRP A 349 -14.42 -22.77 10.58
N GLY A 350 -13.67 -23.44 9.71
CA GLY A 350 -14.11 -24.63 8.98
C GLY A 350 -14.63 -24.30 7.57
N PRO A 351 -15.15 -25.29 6.85
CA PRO A 351 -15.53 -25.14 5.44
C PRO A 351 -16.91 -24.50 5.24
N ALA A 352 -17.66 -24.23 6.31
CA ALA A 352 -18.99 -23.66 6.21
C ALA A 352 -18.93 -22.23 5.66
N GLU A 353 -19.95 -21.85 4.89
CA GLU A 353 -20.20 -20.46 4.52
C GLU A 353 -20.68 -19.68 5.77
N ALA A 354 -20.97 -18.38 5.60
CA ALA A 354 -21.49 -17.56 6.70
C ALA A 354 -22.69 -16.72 6.26
N ALA A 355 -23.66 -16.57 7.15
CA ALA A 355 -24.72 -15.58 7.06
C ALA A 355 -24.43 -14.41 8.00
N LEU A 356 -24.61 -13.18 7.50
CA LEU A 356 -24.35 -11.95 8.26
C LEU A 356 -25.64 -11.30 8.75
N LYS A 357 -25.61 -10.80 10.00
CA LYS A 357 -26.52 -9.77 10.49
C LYS A 357 -25.74 -8.56 10.98
N ILE A 358 -26.27 -7.36 10.70
CA ILE A 358 -25.80 -6.10 11.27
C ILE A 358 -26.94 -5.50 12.09
N ASP A 359 -26.70 -5.27 13.38
CA ASP A 359 -27.72 -4.78 14.33
C ASP A 359 -29.04 -5.57 14.25
N GLY A 360 -28.90 -6.90 14.16
CA GLY A 360 -30.01 -7.85 14.06
C GLY A 360 -30.65 -7.98 12.68
N ARG A 361 -30.31 -7.11 11.71
CA ARG A 361 -30.86 -7.15 10.35
C ARG A 361 -30.01 -8.05 9.44
N PRO A 362 -30.61 -9.02 8.72
CA PRO A 362 -29.86 -9.88 7.82
C PRO A 362 -29.32 -9.10 6.62
N ILE A 363 -28.08 -9.38 6.23
CA ILE A 363 -27.44 -8.83 5.04
C ILE A 363 -27.24 -9.97 4.04
N PRO A 364 -27.81 -9.88 2.82
CA PRO A 364 -27.63 -10.91 1.82
C PRO A 364 -26.18 -10.94 1.31
N ALA A 365 -25.70 -12.12 0.94
CA ALA A 365 -24.43 -12.25 0.23
C ALA A 365 -24.47 -11.46 -1.09
N GLY A 366 -23.34 -10.86 -1.46
CA GLY A 366 -23.20 -10.02 -2.64
C GLY A 366 -22.22 -8.88 -2.40
N LYS A 367 -22.38 -7.77 -3.13
CA LYS A 367 -21.44 -6.64 -3.09
C LYS A 367 -21.11 -6.17 -1.66
N ASN A 368 -22.12 -6.09 -0.79
CA ASN A 368 -22.00 -5.56 0.57
C ASN A 368 -21.55 -6.60 1.62
N PHE A 369 -21.53 -7.89 1.27
CA PHE A 369 -21.13 -8.97 2.15
C PHE A 369 -20.55 -10.11 1.32
N ARG A 370 -19.22 -10.21 1.34
CA ARG A 370 -18.46 -11.20 0.58
C ARG A 370 -17.65 -12.04 1.54
N ILE A 371 -17.44 -13.30 1.18
CA ILE A 371 -16.62 -14.21 1.95
C ILE A 371 -15.63 -14.95 1.07
N GLY A 372 -14.65 -15.56 1.71
CA GLY A 372 -13.74 -16.51 1.09
C GLY A 372 -13.07 -17.35 2.15
N HIS A 373 -12.42 -18.43 1.72
CA HIS A 373 -11.78 -19.36 2.64
C HIS A 373 -10.30 -19.53 2.30
N ILE A 374 -9.48 -19.53 3.34
CA ILE A 374 -8.08 -19.96 3.25
C ILE A 374 -8.03 -21.42 3.70
N LYS A 375 -7.75 -22.33 2.76
CA LYS A 375 -7.63 -23.76 3.05
C LYS A 375 -6.27 -24.03 3.69
N LYS A 376 -6.29 -24.55 4.91
CA LYS A 376 -5.11 -25.04 5.64
C LYS A 376 -5.07 -26.58 5.58
N LEU A 377 -3.94 -27.16 6.00
CA LEU A 377 -3.81 -28.62 6.09
C LEU A 377 -4.86 -29.23 7.05
N GLU A 378 -5.11 -28.55 8.17
CA GLU A 378 -6.01 -29.02 9.25
C GLU A 378 -7.23 -28.10 9.45
N GLY A 379 -7.84 -27.62 8.35
CA GLY A 379 -9.08 -26.84 8.43
C GLY A 379 -9.16 -25.72 7.40
N SER A 380 -10.00 -24.73 7.69
CA SER A 380 -10.12 -23.54 6.85
C SER A 380 -10.41 -22.32 7.71
N ASP A 381 -9.78 -21.20 7.35
CA ASP A 381 -10.13 -19.91 7.89
C ASP A 381 -11.23 -19.29 7.03
N LEU A 382 -12.03 -18.42 7.63
CA LEU A 382 -13.01 -17.61 6.92
C LEU A 382 -12.52 -16.16 6.85
N ILE A 383 -12.51 -15.62 5.64
CA ILE A 383 -12.28 -14.22 5.35
C ILE A 383 -13.63 -13.59 5.04
N VAL A 384 -13.94 -12.48 5.71
CA VAL A 384 -15.21 -11.77 5.53
C VAL A 384 -14.93 -10.33 5.18
N TRP A 385 -15.59 -9.84 4.13
CA TRP A 385 -15.63 -8.44 3.74
C TRP A 385 -17.05 -7.90 3.85
N ILE A 386 -17.20 -6.74 4.49
CA ILE A 386 -18.47 -6.07 4.72
C ILE A 386 -18.36 -4.61 4.28
N GLU A 387 -19.18 -4.20 3.31
CA GLU A 387 -19.31 -2.80 2.92
C GLU A 387 -20.22 -2.08 3.93
N LYS A 388 -19.62 -1.23 4.76
CA LYS A 388 -20.32 -0.51 5.82
C LYS A 388 -19.52 0.69 6.29
N GLU A 389 -20.15 1.85 6.32
CA GLU A 389 -19.62 3.03 7.02
C GLU A 389 -20.45 3.32 8.28
N SER A 390 -19.78 3.70 9.36
CA SER A 390 -20.44 4.10 10.61
C SER A 390 -19.53 4.89 11.54
N VAL A 391 -20.07 5.94 12.14
CA VAL A 391 -19.49 6.63 13.32
C VAL A 391 -20.26 6.31 14.61
N ALA A 392 -21.13 5.30 14.56
CA ALA A 392 -21.86 4.77 15.72
C ALA A 392 -21.48 3.30 15.93
N PRO A 393 -21.48 2.80 17.18
CA PRO A 393 -21.22 1.40 17.46
C PRO A 393 -22.17 0.49 16.67
N LEU A 394 -21.65 -0.65 16.21
CA LEU A 394 -22.41 -1.62 15.43
C LEU A 394 -22.14 -3.04 15.91
N ASN A 395 -23.18 -3.87 15.89
CA ASN A 395 -23.09 -5.29 16.24
C ASN A 395 -23.13 -6.14 14.98
N LEU A 396 -22.18 -7.06 14.85
CA LEU A 396 -22.10 -8.02 13.76
C LEU A 396 -22.33 -9.43 14.32
N ALA A 397 -23.15 -10.21 13.64
CA ALA A 397 -23.32 -11.63 13.92
C ALA A 397 -23.09 -12.45 12.66
N LEU A 398 -22.17 -13.40 12.72
CA LEU A 398 -21.88 -14.37 11.66
C LEU A 398 -22.31 -15.76 12.11
N SER A 399 -23.22 -16.39 11.37
CA SER A 399 -23.67 -17.75 11.64
C SER A 399 -23.20 -18.70 10.54
N PRO A 400 -22.61 -19.86 10.87
CA PRO A 400 -22.30 -20.89 9.87
C PRO A 400 -23.54 -21.33 9.10
N VAL A 401 -23.43 -21.42 7.77
CA VAL A 401 -24.47 -22.01 6.91
C VAL A 401 -23.86 -23.10 6.03
N ASN A 402 -24.59 -24.20 5.86
CA ASN A 402 -24.18 -25.36 5.09
C ASN A 402 -24.70 -25.29 3.66
#